data_AF-C0KKI4-F1
#
_entry.id   AF-C0KKI4-F1
#
_cell.length_a   1.000
_cell.length_b   1.000
_cell.length_c   1.000
_cell.angle_alpha   90.00
_cell.angle_beta   90.00
_cell.angle_gamma   90.00
#
_symmetry.space_group_name_H-M   'P 1'
#
loop_
_entity.id
_entity.type
_entity.pdbx_description
1 polymer ?
#
loop_
_entity_poly.entity_id
_entity_poly.type
_entity_poly.pdbx_seq_one_letter_code
_entity_poly.pdbx_strand_id
1 'polypeptide(L)'
;GHLRDIFYRMGLTDKDIVALSGGHTLGRAHPERSGFDGPWTKEPLKFDNSYFVELLYGESEGLLQLPTDKALLDDPAFRPFVELYAKDEDAFFRDYAASHKKLSELGFTPPKSGVTVKDGTLLAQSAVGVAVAAAVAIAAYIYEARKRSK
;
A
#
# COMPACT_ATOMS: atom_id res chain seq x y z
N GLY A 1 21.75 6.87 8.86
CA GLY A 1 21.77 7.05 7.39
C GLY A 1 20.68 8.02 7.05
N HIS A 2 20.86 8.89 6.05
CA HIS A 2 20.02 10.09 5.87
C HIS A 2 18.50 9.80 5.95
N LEU A 3 18.01 8.74 5.32
CA LEU A 3 16.59 8.34 5.40
C LEU A 3 16.13 8.13 6.86
N ARG A 4 16.85 7.37 7.67
CA ARG A 4 16.49 7.16 9.09
C ARG A 4 16.53 8.47 9.88
N ASP A 5 17.52 9.34 9.63
CA ASP A 5 17.67 10.61 10.35
C ASP A 5 16.46 11.56 10.11
N ILE A 6 15.83 11.46 8.93
CA ILE A 6 14.64 12.22 8.57
C ILE A 6 13.36 11.55 9.07
N PHE A 7 13.19 10.24 8.86
CA PHE A 7 11.91 9.56 9.08
C PHE A 7 11.74 9.09 10.53
N TYR A 8 12.81 8.77 11.26
CA TYR A 8 12.68 8.32 12.65
C TYR A 8 12.21 9.43 13.57
N ARG A 9 12.61 10.69 13.34
CA ARG A 9 12.06 11.84 14.10
C ARG A 9 10.56 12.07 13.85
N MET A 10 10.00 11.46 12.80
CA MET A 10 8.57 11.47 12.50
C MET A 10 7.84 10.26 13.12
N GLY A 11 8.56 9.37 13.81
CA GLY A 11 8.00 8.11 14.34
C GLY A 11 7.74 7.05 13.27
N LEU A 12 8.35 7.18 12.08
CA LEU A 12 8.21 6.24 10.98
C LEU A 12 9.34 5.20 11.01
N THR A 13 8.98 3.93 10.88
CA THR A 13 9.88 2.78 10.94
C THR A 13 10.55 2.50 9.59
N ASP A 14 11.51 1.57 9.56
CA ASP A 14 12.15 1.11 8.32
C ASP A 14 11.13 0.63 7.27
N LYS A 15 10.10 -0.09 7.72
CA LYS A 15 9.01 -0.53 6.84
C LYS A 15 8.22 0.65 6.27
N ASP A 16 7.94 1.66 7.09
CA ASP A 16 7.20 2.85 6.66
C ASP A 16 8.02 3.64 5.63
N ILE A 17 9.34 3.75 5.82
CA ILE A 17 10.26 4.40 4.86
C ILE A 17 10.15 3.71 3.49
N VAL A 18 10.37 2.39 3.44
CA VAL A 18 10.39 1.65 2.17
C VAL A 18 9.01 1.66 1.51
N ALA A 19 7.94 1.48 2.29
CA ALA A 19 6.58 1.53 1.75
C ALA A 19 6.29 2.90 1.13
N LEU A 20 6.53 4.00 1.86
CA LEU A 20 6.27 5.36 1.39
C LEU A 20 7.11 5.74 0.16
N SER A 21 8.35 5.26 0.05
CA SER A 21 9.16 5.42 -1.18
C SER A 21 8.48 4.84 -2.42
N GLY A 22 7.65 3.81 -2.27
CA GLY A 22 6.81 3.26 -3.34
C GLY A 22 5.84 4.26 -3.97
N GLY A 23 5.58 5.41 -3.32
CA GLY A 23 4.83 6.51 -3.91
C GLY A 23 5.45 7.07 -5.20
N HIS A 24 6.76 6.87 -5.41
CA HIS A 24 7.46 7.18 -6.66
C HIS A 24 6.97 6.37 -7.87
N THR A 25 6.14 5.34 -7.68
CA THR A 25 5.45 4.68 -8.80
C THR A 25 4.57 5.64 -9.61
N LEU A 26 4.18 6.78 -9.01
CA LEU A 26 3.43 7.85 -9.65
C LEU A 26 4.31 9.06 -9.97
N GLY A 27 4.08 9.63 -11.15
CA GLY A 27 4.66 10.88 -11.60
C GLY A 27 6.09 10.76 -12.09
N ARG A 28 6.82 11.87 -12.00
CA ARG A 28 8.19 12.02 -12.50
C ARG A 28 8.92 13.16 -11.80
N ALA A 29 10.25 13.15 -11.89
CA ALA A 29 11.07 14.30 -11.56
C ALA A 29 11.12 15.30 -12.72
N HIS A 30 11.50 16.53 -12.36
CA HIS A 30 11.55 17.68 -13.24
C HIS A 30 12.83 18.51 -12.94
N PRO A 31 13.71 18.74 -13.93
CA PRO A 31 14.98 19.45 -13.71
C PRO A 31 14.80 20.82 -13.06
N GLU A 32 13.77 21.56 -13.46
CA GLU A 32 13.46 22.90 -12.96
C GLU A 32 12.95 22.92 -11.51
N ARG A 33 12.61 21.76 -10.94
CA ARG A 33 12.12 21.63 -9.56
C ARG A 33 13.14 21.01 -8.63
N SER A 34 13.75 19.90 -9.03
CA SER A 34 14.63 19.10 -8.18
C SER A 34 16.04 18.88 -8.74
N GLY A 35 16.29 19.26 -10.00
CA GLY A 35 17.54 18.95 -10.71
C GLY A 35 17.63 17.53 -11.27
N PHE A 36 16.58 16.70 -11.09
CA PHE A 36 16.48 15.35 -11.67
C PHE A 36 15.42 15.29 -12.76
N ASP A 37 15.55 14.38 -13.72
CA ASP A 37 14.56 14.18 -14.80
C ASP A 37 14.12 12.73 -14.90
N GLY A 38 12.87 12.55 -15.34
CA GLY A 38 12.33 11.26 -15.73
C GLY A 38 11.36 10.64 -14.72
N PRO A 39 10.49 9.73 -15.18
CA PRO A 39 9.64 8.91 -14.31
C PRO A 39 10.44 7.76 -13.69
N TRP A 40 9.94 7.18 -12.60
CA TRP A 40 10.51 5.95 -12.03
C TRP A 40 9.97 4.68 -12.70
N THR A 41 8.80 4.77 -13.35
CA THR A 41 8.10 3.62 -13.94
C THR A 41 7.68 3.92 -15.37
N LYS A 42 7.43 2.86 -16.15
CA LYS A 42 6.96 2.96 -17.54
C LYS A 42 5.54 3.51 -17.65
N GLU A 43 4.71 3.28 -16.64
CA GLU A 43 3.32 3.74 -16.55
C GLU A 43 3.16 4.71 -15.36
N PRO A 44 3.68 5.95 -15.41
CA PRO A 44 3.77 6.85 -14.25
C PRO A 44 2.43 7.40 -13.74
N LEU A 45 1.30 6.98 -14.33
CA LEU A 45 -0.05 7.35 -13.89
C LEU A 45 -0.79 6.16 -13.25
N LYS A 46 -0.12 5.02 -13.10
CA LYS A 46 -0.66 3.80 -12.51
C LYS A 46 -0.03 3.57 -11.14
N PHE A 47 -0.88 3.40 -10.13
CA PHE A 47 -0.43 3.02 -8.80
C PHE A 47 -0.37 1.50 -8.70
N ASP A 48 0.84 0.96 -8.76
CA ASP A 48 1.16 -0.47 -8.70
C ASP A 48 2.54 -0.67 -8.05
N ASN A 49 3.05 -1.89 -8.01
CA ASN A 49 4.36 -2.17 -7.41
C ASN A 49 5.56 -2.01 -8.38
N SER A 50 5.37 -1.44 -9.57
CA SER A 50 6.40 -1.37 -10.62
C SER A 50 7.65 -0.62 -10.16
N TYR A 51 7.53 0.36 -9.27
CA TYR A 51 8.68 1.05 -8.68
C TYR A 51 9.69 0.07 -8.06
N PHE A 52 9.23 -0.91 -7.27
CA PHE A 52 10.12 -1.87 -6.62
C PHE A 52 10.67 -2.89 -7.62
N VAL A 53 9.89 -3.26 -8.63
CA VAL A 53 10.32 -4.16 -9.71
C VAL A 53 11.46 -3.51 -10.52
N GLU A 54 11.27 -2.27 -10.96
CA GLU A 54 12.30 -1.52 -11.71
C GLU A 54 13.52 -1.22 -10.83
N LEU A 55 13.32 -0.95 -9.54
CA LEU A 55 14.43 -0.75 -8.60
C LEU A 55 15.33 -1.99 -8.49
N LEU A 56 14.75 -3.19 -8.37
CA LEU A 56 15.50 -4.45 -8.35
C LEU A 56 16.12 -4.82 -9.70
N TYR A 57 15.49 -4.42 -10.80
CA TYR A 57 16.01 -4.65 -12.14
C TYR A 57 17.30 -3.84 -12.40
N GLY A 58 17.36 -2.61 -11.86
CA GLY A 58 18.51 -1.71 -11.98
C GLY A 58 18.25 -0.57 -12.95
N GLU A 59 19.33 0.06 -13.43
CA GLU A 59 19.23 1.21 -14.33
C GLU A 59 18.67 0.81 -15.70
N SER A 60 17.55 1.43 -16.08
CA SER A 60 16.88 1.27 -17.38
C SER A 60 16.87 2.60 -18.11
N GLU A 61 17.04 2.57 -19.43
CA GLU A 61 16.98 3.77 -20.26
C GLU A 61 15.65 4.51 -20.06
N GLY A 62 15.73 5.82 -19.77
CA GLY A 62 14.58 6.68 -19.58
C GLY A 62 13.87 6.55 -18.22
N LEU A 63 14.31 5.67 -17.31
CA LEU A 63 13.80 5.55 -15.95
C LEU A 63 14.77 6.13 -14.93
N LEU A 64 14.22 6.86 -13.97
CA LEU A 64 14.96 7.51 -12.89
C LEU A 64 15.15 6.56 -11.70
N GLN A 65 16.35 6.57 -11.13
CA GLN A 65 16.61 6.09 -9.78
C GLN A 65 17.48 7.10 -9.04
N LEU A 66 16.95 7.71 -7.99
CA LEU A 66 17.69 8.64 -7.15
C LEU A 66 18.69 7.90 -6.25
N PRO A 67 19.72 8.58 -5.73
CA PRO A 67 20.59 8.01 -4.69
C PRO A 67 19.81 7.48 -3.48
N THR A 68 18.70 8.11 -3.12
CA THR A 68 17.82 7.67 -2.03
C THR A 68 17.02 6.41 -2.36
N ASP A 69 16.67 6.18 -3.64
CA ASP A 69 16.02 4.94 -4.06
C ASP A 69 17.02 3.78 -3.98
N LYS A 70 18.25 3.99 -4.48
CA LYS A 70 19.34 3.00 -4.44
C LYS A 70 19.73 2.63 -3.00
N ALA A 71 19.70 3.59 -2.08
CA ALA A 71 19.95 3.34 -0.66
C ALA A 71 18.97 2.32 -0.03
N LEU A 72 17.79 2.11 -0.62
CA LEU A 72 16.85 1.07 -0.16
C LEU A 72 17.34 -0.36 -0.47
N LEU A 73 18.18 -0.52 -1.49
CA LEU A 73 18.79 -1.80 -1.88
C LEU A 73 20.09 -2.09 -1.13
N ASP A 74 20.84 -1.04 -0.82
CA ASP A 74 22.15 -1.12 -0.17
C ASP A 74 22.03 -1.40 1.34
N ASP A 75 20.93 -0.96 1.95
CA ASP A 75 20.69 -1.15 3.38
C ASP A 75 20.07 -2.54 3.66
N PRO A 76 20.72 -3.40 4.46
CA PRO A 76 20.27 -4.77 4.69
C PRO A 76 18.94 -4.86 5.45
N ALA A 77 18.51 -3.81 6.15
CA ALA A 77 17.21 -3.79 6.83
C ALA A 77 16.09 -3.21 5.95
N PHE A 78 16.42 -2.44 4.91
CA PHE A 78 15.42 -1.98 3.92
C PHE A 78 15.17 -3.00 2.83
N ARG A 79 16.24 -3.63 2.32
CA ARG A 79 16.20 -4.52 1.17
C ARG A 79 15.11 -5.61 1.25
N PRO A 80 14.89 -6.30 2.40
CA PRO A 80 13.82 -7.31 2.49
C PRO A 80 12.42 -6.76 2.20
N PHE A 81 12.14 -5.49 2.52
CA PHE A 81 10.86 -4.86 2.18
C PHE A 81 10.76 -4.53 0.69
N VAL A 82 11.87 -4.10 0.06
CA VAL A 82 11.91 -3.89 -1.40
C VAL A 82 11.63 -5.19 -2.14
N GLU A 83 12.31 -6.28 -1.74
CA GLU A 83 12.11 -7.61 -2.32
C GLU A 83 10.69 -8.14 -2.09
N LEU A 84 10.12 -7.92 -0.90
CA LEU A 84 8.73 -8.25 -0.61
C LEU A 84 7.77 -7.51 -1.54
N TYR A 85 7.87 -6.18 -1.61
CA TYR A 85 6.92 -5.36 -2.37
C TYR A 85 7.02 -5.57 -3.87
N ALA A 86 8.22 -5.85 -4.40
CA ALA A 86 8.38 -6.22 -5.82
C ALA A 86 7.71 -7.57 -6.15
N LYS A 87 7.68 -8.51 -5.19
CA LYS A 87 7.09 -9.84 -5.37
C LYS A 87 5.58 -9.88 -5.07
N ASP A 88 5.12 -9.04 -4.15
CA ASP A 88 3.78 -9.06 -3.58
C ASP A 88 3.19 -7.64 -3.52
N GLU A 89 2.39 -7.31 -4.54
CA GLU A 89 1.71 -6.02 -4.64
C GLU A 89 0.66 -5.82 -3.54
N ASP A 90 -0.02 -6.87 -3.08
CA ASP A 90 -0.99 -6.77 -2.00
C ASP A 90 -0.30 -6.42 -0.67
N ALA A 91 0.90 -6.95 -0.43
CA ALA A 91 1.73 -6.55 0.69
C ALA A 91 2.14 -5.07 0.59
N PHE A 92 2.56 -4.63 -0.59
CA PHE A 92 2.86 -3.22 -0.84
C PHE A 92 1.65 -2.34 -0.55
N PHE A 93 0.48 -2.62 -1.11
CA PHE A 93 -0.72 -1.79 -0.93
C PHE A 93 -1.16 -1.74 0.54
N ARG A 94 -1.15 -2.88 1.25
CA ARG A 94 -1.47 -2.92 2.69
C ARG A 94 -0.53 -2.05 3.51
N ASP A 95 0.78 -2.20 3.33
CA ASP A 95 1.75 -1.45 4.12
C ASP A 95 1.83 0.02 3.69
N TYR A 96 1.63 0.34 2.41
CA TYR A 96 1.53 1.71 1.91
C TYR A 96 0.32 2.42 2.51
N ALA A 97 -0.86 1.81 2.50
CA ALA A 97 -2.07 2.41 3.08
C ALA A 97 -1.87 2.73 4.57
N ALA A 98 -1.30 1.79 5.34
CA ALA A 98 -1.00 2.00 6.75
C ALA A 98 0.04 3.13 6.96
N SER A 99 1.12 3.13 6.18
CA SER A 99 2.22 4.10 6.30
C SER A 99 1.78 5.50 5.85
N HIS A 100 1.04 5.60 4.76
CA HIS A 100 0.51 6.85 4.23
C HIS A 100 -0.52 7.47 5.17
N LYS A 101 -1.36 6.65 5.84
CA LYS A 101 -2.24 7.15 6.90
C LYS A 101 -1.44 7.76 8.05
N LYS A 102 -0.44 7.03 8.57
CA LYS A 102 0.46 7.54 9.64
C LYS A 102 1.09 8.87 9.23
N LEU A 103 1.63 8.95 8.01
CA LEU A 103 2.23 10.16 7.45
C LEU A 103 1.23 11.32 7.40
N SER A 104 0.00 11.06 6.91
CA SER A 104 -1.04 12.09 6.76
C SER A 104 -1.56 12.66 8.08
N GLU A 105 -1.42 11.91 9.18
CA GLU A 105 -1.88 12.29 10.52
C GLU A 105 -0.75 12.81 11.42
N LEU A 106 0.48 12.97 10.91
CA LEU A 106 1.59 13.50 11.70
C LEU A 106 1.27 14.90 12.25
N GLY A 107 1.43 15.06 13.56
CA GLY A 107 1.11 16.31 14.27
C GLY A 107 -0.37 16.57 14.46
N PHE A 108 -1.27 15.71 13.93
CA PHE A 108 -2.70 15.80 14.18
C PHE A 108 -3.07 15.02 15.44
N THR A 109 -3.71 15.70 16.40
CA THR A 109 -4.34 15.02 17.54
C THR A 109 -5.83 14.96 17.27
N PRO A 110 -6.40 13.77 17.00
CA PRO A 110 -7.84 13.66 16.82
C PRO A 110 -8.54 14.10 18.12
N PRO A 111 -9.67 14.81 18.04
CA PRO A 111 -10.53 15.03 19.19
C PRO A 111 -10.83 13.67 19.84
N LYS A 112 -10.82 13.60 21.18
CA LYS A 112 -11.22 12.38 21.88
C LYS A 112 -12.64 12.02 21.43
N SER A 113 -12.76 11.01 20.58
CA SER A 113 -14.04 10.48 20.15
C SER A 113 -14.68 9.82 21.37
N GLY A 114 -15.63 10.50 21.99
CA GLY A 114 -16.46 9.96 23.07
C GLY A 114 -17.42 8.84 22.61
N VAL A 115 -17.12 8.17 21.50
CA VAL A 115 -17.92 7.07 20.98
C VAL A 115 -17.24 5.78 21.41
N THR A 116 -17.59 5.31 22.61
CA THR A 116 -17.57 3.89 22.93
C THR A 116 -18.49 3.18 21.93
N VAL A 117 -17.90 2.59 20.89
CA VAL A 117 -18.59 1.57 20.10
C VAL A 117 -18.87 0.42 21.05
N LYS A 118 -20.15 0.16 21.35
CA LYS A 118 -20.53 -1.07 22.05
C LYS A 118 -20.28 -2.21 21.05
N ASP A 119 -19.18 -2.94 21.23
CA ASP A 119 -18.72 -4.07 20.40
C ASP A 119 -19.82 -5.08 20.02
N GLY A 120 -20.89 -5.20 20.82
CA GLY A 120 -21.99 -6.12 20.57
C GLY A 120 -22.82 -5.85 19.30
N THR A 121 -22.89 -4.62 18.79
CA THR A 121 -23.74 -4.30 17.63
C THR A 121 -23.08 -4.65 16.30
N LEU A 122 -21.75 -4.56 16.19
CA LEU A 122 -21.01 -4.83 14.95
C LEU A 122 -20.94 -6.34 14.63
N LEU A 123 -20.76 -7.17 15.67
CA LEU A 123 -20.79 -8.63 15.53
C LEU A 123 -22.17 -9.14 15.12
N ALA A 124 -23.24 -8.53 15.65
CA ALA A 124 -24.61 -8.89 15.28
C ALA A 124 -24.91 -8.53 13.82
N GLN A 125 -24.52 -7.35 13.35
CA GLN A 125 -24.78 -6.91 11.97
C GLN A 125 -23.98 -7.74 10.94
N SER A 126 -22.73 -8.09 11.23
CA SER A 126 -21.91 -8.94 10.35
C SER A 126 -22.44 -10.39 10.29
N ALA A 127 -22.83 -10.97 11.43
CA ALA A 127 -23.41 -12.32 11.47
C ALA A 127 -24.74 -12.42 10.71
N VAL A 128 -25.62 -11.40 10.84
CA VAL A 128 -26.88 -11.34 10.09
C VAL A 128 -26.63 -11.23 8.59
N GLY A 129 -25.67 -10.41 8.16
CA GLY A 129 -25.31 -10.28 6.74
C GLY A 129 -24.86 -11.60 6.10
N VAL A 130 -24.01 -12.37 6.80
CA VAL A 130 -23.53 -13.68 6.33
C VAL A 130 -24.67 -14.72 6.25
N ALA A 131 -25.55 -14.76 7.25
CA ALA A 131 -26.69 -15.68 7.26
C ALA A 131 -27.67 -15.42 6.11
N VAL A 132 -27.94 -14.15 5.80
CA VAL A 132 -28.81 -13.76 4.68
C VAL A 132 -28.19 -14.17 3.33
N ALA A 133 -26.90 -13.91 3.12
CA ALA A 133 -26.22 -14.31 1.88
C ALA A 133 -26.22 -15.83 1.66
N ALA A 134 -25.96 -16.60 2.72
CA ALA A 134 -26.02 -18.06 2.67
C ALA A 134 -27.43 -18.58 2.35
N ALA A 135 -28.46 -18.02 3.00
CA ALA A 135 -29.85 -18.40 2.74
C ALA A 135 -30.28 -18.09 1.30
N VAL A 136 -29.88 -16.95 0.75
CA VAL A 136 -30.16 -16.57 -0.65
C VAL A 136 -29.44 -17.51 -1.62
N ALA A 137 -28.17 -17.86 -1.37
CA ALA A 137 -27.44 -18.81 -2.20
C ALA A 137 -28.08 -20.21 -2.19
N ILE A 138 -28.51 -20.68 -1.01
CA ILE A 138 -29.19 -21.97 -0.86
C ILE A 138 -30.56 -21.95 -1.57
N ALA A 139 -31.35 -20.88 -1.39
CA ALA A 139 -32.64 -20.74 -2.05
C ALA A 139 -32.50 -20.69 -3.58
N ALA A 140 -31.50 -19.96 -4.10
CA ALA A 140 -31.19 -19.90 -5.52
C ALA A 140 -30.77 -21.27 -6.07
N TYR A 141 -29.93 -22.00 -5.34
CA TYR A 141 -29.53 -23.36 -5.70
C TYR A 141 -30.73 -24.32 -5.75
N ILE A 142 -31.60 -24.30 -4.74
CA ILE A 142 -32.80 -25.14 -4.70
C ILE A 142 -33.78 -24.78 -5.82
N TYR A 143 -33.95 -23.50 -6.13
CA TYR A 143 -34.78 -23.03 -7.23
C TYR A 143 -34.27 -23.55 -8.58
N GLU A 144 -32.98 -23.40 -8.86
CA GLU A 144 -32.36 -23.88 -10.10
C GLU A 144 -32.40 -25.42 -10.21
N ALA A 145 -32.15 -26.14 -9.11
CA ALA A 145 -32.26 -27.60 -9.08
C ALA A 145 -33.69 -28.07 -9.41
N ARG A 146 -34.71 -27.43 -8.83
CA ARG A 146 -36.14 -27.75 -9.10
C ARG A 146 -36.56 -27.39 -10.51
N LYS A 147 -36.06 -26.27 -11.06
CA LYS A 147 -36.30 -25.85 -12.44
C LYS A 147 -35.72 -26.86 -13.45
N ARG A 148 -34.56 -27.45 -13.15
CA ARG A 148 -33.91 -28.49 -13.99
C ARG A 148 -34.54 -29.87 -13.86
N SER A 149 -35.41 -30.09 -12.87
CA SER A 149 -36.09 -31.37 -12.61
C SER A 149 -37.51 -31.43 -13.20
N LYS A 150 -37.93 -30.38 -13.92
CA LYS A 150 -39.15 -30.33 -14.72
C LYS A 150 -38.78 -30.26 -16.19
#